data_AF-A0A921MCB6-F1
#
_entry.id   AF-A0A921MCB6-F1
#
_cell.length_a   1.000
_cell.length_b   1.000
_cell.length_c   1.000
_cell.angle_alpha   90.00
_cell.angle_beta   90.00
_cell.angle_gamma   90.00
#
_symmetry.space_group_name_H-M   'P 1'
#
loop_
_entity.id
_entity.type
_entity.pdbx_description
1 polymer ?
#
loop_
_entity_poly.entity_id
_entity_poly.type
_entity_poly.pdbx_seq_one_letter_code
_entity_poly.pdbx_strand_id
1 'polypeptide(L)'
;VADIDSVTILLVTIIAVAIATAGVNIICNFVAPVYDLINIRPGLFTFRRAGTLVAVLSVVVTPWNLFSSPVIVNQLIGGIGAFMGPLFGIIVVDYYLLRRKRIDTESLFTSRPDGIYFYRGGYNPRAIAALVIGGAVALLLTFVPAWADAVPFAWPAGILVGGLAYRLLNSGRTVRITPEETAEAAVPVR
;
A
#
# COMPACT_ATOMS: atom_id res chain seq x y z
N VAL A 1 -27.84 -26.88 17.11
CA VAL A 1 -27.63 -25.43 16.99
C VAL A 1 -29.02 -24.83 17.09
N ALA A 2 -29.43 -24.52 18.33
CA ALA A 2 -30.83 -24.24 18.67
C ALA A 2 -31.21 -22.81 18.28
N ASP A 3 -32.43 -22.66 17.81
CA ASP A 3 -33.02 -21.47 17.21
C ASP A 3 -32.85 -20.21 18.09
N ILE A 4 -32.25 -19.17 17.51
CA ILE A 4 -32.23 -17.82 18.09
C ILE A 4 -33.59 -17.17 17.74
N ASP A 5 -34.67 -17.67 18.33
CA ASP A 5 -36.05 -17.21 18.12
C ASP A 5 -36.38 -15.97 18.96
N SER A 6 -35.54 -14.94 18.87
CA SER A 6 -35.87 -13.63 19.42
C SER A 6 -35.59 -12.57 18.39
N VAL A 7 -36.66 -12.04 17.79
CA VAL A 7 -36.63 -10.89 16.87
C VAL A 7 -35.81 -9.75 17.48
N THR A 8 -35.87 -9.55 18.80
CA THR A 8 -35.06 -8.57 19.52
C THR A 8 -33.56 -8.83 19.39
N ILE A 9 -33.10 -10.06 19.62
CA ILE A 9 -31.67 -10.43 19.50
C ILE A 9 -31.19 -10.29 18.05
N LEU A 10 -32.03 -10.70 17.08
CA LEU A 10 -31.74 -10.53 15.67
C LEU A 10 -31.58 -9.04 15.31
N LEU A 11 -32.51 -8.19 15.73
CA LEU A 11 -32.46 -6.74 15.48
C LEU A 11 -31.22 -6.09 16.10
N VAL A 12 -30.92 -6.44 17.37
CA VAL A 12 -29.72 -5.94 18.06
C VAL A 12 -28.46 -6.38 17.32
N THR A 13 -28.41 -7.62 16.84
CA THR A 13 -27.26 -8.17 16.11
C THR A 13 -27.08 -7.49 14.76
N ILE A 14 -28.15 -7.28 13.99
CA ILE A 14 -28.08 -6.57 12.69
C ILE A 14 -27.59 -5.15 12.90
N ILE A 15 -28.11 -4.42 13.90
CA ILE A 15 -27.67 -3.06 14.20
C ILE A 15 -26.19 -3.06 14.62
N ALA A 16 -25.79 -3.97 15.51
CA ALA A 16 -24.41 -4.08 15.97
C ALA A 16 -23.45 -4.38 14.81
N VAL A 17 -23.79 -5.36 13.95
CA VAL A 17 -22.99 -5.71 12.77
C VAL A 17 -22.95 -4.57 11.77
N ALA A 18 -24.06 -3.87 11.53
CA ALA A 18 -24.11 -2.73 10.62
C ALA A 18 -23.20 -1.59 11.10
N ILE A 19 -23.27 -1.23 12.38
CA ILE A 19 -22.42 -0.19 12.99
C ILE A 19 -20.95 -0.62 12.94
N ALA A 20 -20.64 -1.86 13.34
CA ALA A 20 -19.27 -2.38 13.31
C ALA A 20 -18.70 -2.37 11.89
N THR A 21 -19.48 -2.82 10.90
CA THR A 21 -19.09 -2.86 9.49
C THR A 21 -18.86 -1.45 8.95
N ALA A 22 -19.73 -0.49 9.29
CA ALA A 22 -19.55 0.90 8.90
C ALA A 22 -18.28 1.51 9.52
N GLY A 23 -18.04 1.26 10.81
CA GLY A 23 -16.86 1.76 11.53
C GLY A 23 -15.54 1.26 10.94
N VAL A 24 -15.43 -0.06 10.71
CA VAL A 24 -14.22 -0.66 10.12
C VAL A 24 -14.00 -0.18 8.69
N ASN A 25 -15.06 -0.04 7.88
CA ASN A 25 -14.93 0.46 6.51
C ASN A 25 -14.42 1.91 6.46
N ILE A 26 -14.86 2.78 7.37
CA ILE A 26 -14.36 4.16 7.43
C ILE A 26 -12.85 4.15 7.72
N ILE A 27 -12.41 3.43 8.74
CA ILE A 27 -11.01 3.46 9.16
C ILE A 27 -10.10 2.77 8.13
N CYS A 28 -10.47 1.57 7.68
CA CYS A 28 -9.60 0.74 6.84
C CYS A 28 -9.64 1.13 5.36
N ASN A 29 -10.80 1.57 4.84
CA ASN A 29 -11.00 1.74 3.39
C ASN A 29 -11.19 3.21 2.97
N PHE A 30 -11.59 4.11 3.87
CA PHE A 30 -11.80 5.52 3.53
C PHE A 30 -10.61 6.41 3.90
N VAL A 31 -10.03 6.23 5.07
CA VAL A 31 -8.98 7.14 5.58
C VAL A 31 -7.69 7.09 4.75
N ALA A 32 -7.21 5.89 4.40
CA ALA A 32 -5.96 5.72 3.64
C ALA A 32 -5.97 6.44 2.27
N PRO A 33 -6.94 6.19 1.35
CA PRO A 33 -6.94 6.84 0.04
C PRO A 33 -7.15 8.36 0.13
N VAL A 34 -7.82 8.87 1.17
CA VAL A 34 -7.95 10.31 1.41
C VAL A 34 -6.59 10.94 1.71
N TYR A 35 -5.79 10.31 2.58
CA TYR A 35 -4.44 10.80 2.87
C TYR A 35 -3.49 10.64 1.67
N ASP A 36 -3.62 9.57 0.88
CA ASP A 36 -2.84 9.41 -0.35
C ASP A 36 -3.07 10.59 -1.32
N LEU A 37 -4.32 11.01 -1.52
CA LEU A 37 -4.64 12.18 -2.35
C LEU A 37 -4.09 13.50 -1.80
N ILE A 38 -4.16 13.70 -0.49
CA ILE A 38 -3.59 14.88 0.17
C ILE A 38 -2.08 14.93 -0.05
N ASN A 39 -1.40 13.78 0.07
CA ASN A 39 0.05 13.67 -0.09
C ASN A 39 0.51 13.85 -1.54
N ILE A 40 -0.30 13.50 -2.54
CA ILE A 40 0.03 13.74 -3.96
C ILE A 40 0.16 15.24 -4.26
N ARG A 41 -0.74 16.07 -3.71
CA ARG A 41 -0.69 17.52 -3.93
C ARG A 41 -1.28 18.29 -2.73
N PRO A 42 -0.48 18.56 -1.68
CA PRO A 42 -0.95 19.14 -0.43
C PRO A 42 -1.65 20.50 -0.57
N GLY A 43 -1.27 21.31 -1.56
CA GLY A 43 -1.90 22.61 -1.82
C GLY A 43 -3.27 22.54 -2.50
N LEU A 44 -3.65 21.41 -3.09
CA LEU A 44 -4.91 21.27 -3.85
C LEU A 44 -5.99 20.56 -3.02
N PHE A 45 -5.61 19.48 -2.34
CA PHE A 45 -6.52 18.59 -1.64
C PHE A 45 -6.52 18.85 -0.14
N THR A 46 -7.66 19.32 0.37
CA THR A 46 -7.97 19.30 1.80
C THR A 46 -8.72 18.01 2.13
N PHE A 47 -8.75 17.60 3.41
CA PHE A 47 -9.46 16.40 3.86
C PHE A 47 -10.91 16.34 3.36
N ARG A 48 -11.63 17.47 3.36
CA ARG A 48 -12.99 17.55 2.82
C ARG A 48 -13.03 17.27 1.32
N ARG A 49 -12.18 17.93 0.53
CA ARG A 49 -12.16 17.76 -0.94
C ARG A 49 -11.74 16.36 -1.36
N ALA A 50 -10.67 15.82 -0.75
CA ALA A 50 -10.22 14.46 -0.99
C ALA A 50 -11.26 13.44 -0.54
N GLY A 51 -11.87 13.62 0.63
CA GLY A 51 -12.94 12.78 1.14
C GLY A 51 -14.16 12.72 0.22
N THR A 52 -14.64 13.86 -0.27
CA THR A 52 -15.75 13.90 -1.24
C THR A 52 -15.38 13.17 -2.53
N LEU A 53 -14.16 13.38 -3.05
CA LEU A 53 -13.72 12.71 -4.28
C LEU A 53 -13.65 11.19 -4.12
N VAL A 54 -13.04 10.70 -3.03
CA VAL A 54 -12.95 9.27 -2.71
C VAL A 54 -14.34 8.65 -2.56
N ALA A 55 -15.26 9.34 -1.88
CA ALA A 55 -16.64 8.87 -1.72
C ALA A 55 -17.36 8.71 -3.07
N VAL A 56 -17.23 9.71 -3.96
CA VAL A 56 -17.84 9.66 -5.31
C VAL A 56 -17.21 8.53 -6.13
N LEU A 57 -15.88 8.43 -6.16
CA LEU A 57 -15.17 7.37 -6.90
C LEU A 57 -15.54 5.98 -6.41
N SER A 58 -15.72 5.79 -5.10
CA SER A 58 -16.10 4.51 -4.51
C SER A 58 -17.46 4.02 -5.02
N VAL A 59 -18.42 4.94 -5.22
CA VAL A 59 -19.75 4.61 -5.79
C VAL A 59 -19.65 4.34 -7.29
N VAL A 60 -18.88 5.15 -8.02
CA VAL A 60 -18.71 5.04 -9.48
C VAL A 60 -18.06 3.71 -9.90
N VAL A 61 -17.16 3.16 -9.09
CA VAL A 61 -16.56 1.84 -9.35
C VAL A 61 -17.60 0.71 -9.30
N THR A 62 -18.74 0.92 -8.63
CA THR A 62 -19.84 -0.06 -8.50
C THR A 62 -19.33 -1.46 -8.10
N PRO A 63 -18.60 -1.59 -6.98
CA PRO A 63 -17.87 -2.81 -6.67
C PRO A 63 -18.78 -4.04 -6.51
N TRP A 64 -20.06 -3.86 -6.18
CA TRP A 64 -21.06 -4.93 -6.12
C TRP A 64 -21.20 -5.70 -7.44
N ASN A 65 -20.93 -5.07 -8.59
CA ASN A 65 -20.97 -5.75 -9.89
C ASN A 65 -19.88 -6.83 -10.03
N LEU A 66 -18.74 -6.68 -9.33
CA LEU A 66 -17.65 -7.66 -9.33
C LEU A 66 -18.01 -8.96 -8.61
N PHE A 67 -18.98 -8.92 -7.68
CA PHE A 67 -19.44 -10.10 -6.93
C PHE A 67 -20.39 -11.00 -7.74
N SER A 68 -20.65 -10.67 -9.01
CA SER A 68 -21.45 -11.50 -9.91
C SER A 68 -20.81 -12.85 -10.24
N SER A 69 -19.49 -12.98 -10.11
CA SER A 69 -18.75 -14.23 -10.36
C SER A 69 -17.60 -14.43 -9.38
N PRO A 70 -17.50 -15.60 -8.72
CA PRO A 70 -16.37 -15.94 -7.85
C PRO A 70 -15.01 -15.87 -8.58
N VAL A 71 -14.99 -16.10 -9.89
CA VAL A 71 -13.77 -16.03 -10.71
C VAL A 71 -13.26 -14.60 -10.79
N ILE A 72 -14.15 -13.64 -11.05
CA ILE A 72 -13.81 -12.22 -11.17
C ILE A 72 -13.29 -11.68 -9.83
N VAL A 73 -13.94 -12.07 -8.72
CA VAL A 73 -13.50 -11.70 -7.37
C VAL A 73 -12.08 -12.19 -7.10
N ASN A 74 -11.79 -13.47 -7.37
CA ASN A 74 -10.45 -14.03 -7.14
C ASN A 74 -9.38 -13.37 -8.03
N GLN A 75 -9.71 -13.09 -9.29
CA GLN A 75 -8.80 -12.40 -10.21
C GLN A 75 -8.50 -10.96 -9.76
N LEU A 76 -9.50 -10.24 -9.26
CA LEU A 76 -9.32 -8.88 -8.74
C LEU A 76 -8.45 -8.88 -7.48
N ILE A 77 -8.78 -9.72 -6.49
CA ILE A 77 -8.03 -9.82 -5.23
C ILE A 77 -6.61 -10.28 -5.49
N GLY A 78 -6.42 -11.31 -6.33
CA GLY A 78 -5.11 -11.80 -6.74
C GLY A 78 -4.31 -10.75 -7.50
N GLY A 79 -4.96 -9.98 -8.37
CA GLY A 79 -4.35 -8.87 -9.10
C GLY A 79 -3.85 -7.77 -8.17
N ILE A 80 -4.70 -7.28 -7.26
CA ILE A 80 -4.33 -6.26 -6.28
C ILE A 80 -3.20 -6.78 -5.37
N GLY A 81 -3.31 -8.02 -4.89
CA GLY A 81 -2.28 -8.67 -4.09
C GLY A 81 -0.94 -8.76 -4.81
N ALA A 82 -0.93 -9.04 -6.11
CA ALA A 82 0.29 -9.15 -6.90
C ALA A 82 1.11 -7.84 -6.94
N PHE A 83 0.47 -6.67 -6.82
CA PHE A 83 1.17 -5.39 -6.70
C PHE A 83 1.55 -5.04 -5.27
N MET A 84 0.67 -5.35 -4.30
CA MET A 84 0.90 -5.00 -2.89
C MET A 84 2.02 -5.82 -2.25
N GLY A 85 2.16 -7.10 -2.59
CA GLY A 85 3.19 -7.99 -2.04
C GLY A 85 4.61 -7.48 -2.30
N PRO A 86 5.02 -7.28 -3.56
CA PRO A 86 6.36 -6.75 -3.87
C PRO A 86 6.62 -5.36 -3.27
N LEU A 87 5.61 -4.48 -3.26
CA LEU A 87 5.73 -3.16 -2.62
C LEU A 87 6.06 -3.29 -1.13
N PHE A 88 5.35 -4.17 -0.42
CA PHE A 88 5.62 -4.46 0.99
C PHE A 88 7.04 -5.02 1.18
N GLY A 89 7.45 -5.98 0.35
CA GLY A 89 8.81 -6.55 0.39
C GLY A 89 9.91 -5.49 0.21
N ILE A 90 9.72 -4.55 -0.71
CA ILE A 90 10.64 -3.43 -0.96
C ILE A 90 10.72 -2.54 0.29
N ILE A 91 9.60 -2.14 0.87
CA ILE A 91 9.55 -1.26 2.06
C ILE A 91 10.24 -1.93 3.25
N VAL A 92 9.96 -3.22 3.49
CA VAL A 92 10.59 -3.98 4.58
C VAL A 92 12.10 -4.04 4.40
N VAL A 93 12.58 -4.34 3.20
CA VAL A 93 14.02 -4.39 2.91
C VAL A 93 14.68 -3.02 3.01
N ASP A 94 14.04 -1.98 2.48
CA ASP A 94 14.54 -0.61 2.55
C ASP A 94 14.71 -0.14 4.00
N TYR A 95 13.66 -0.28 4.81
CA TYR A 95 13.66 0.22 6.18
C TYR A 95 14.51 -0.63 7.11
N TYR A 96 14.31 -1.95 7.15
CA TYR A 96 14.96 -2.80 8.15
C TYR A 96 16.39 -3.22 7.77
N LEU A 97 16.66 -3.52 6.49
CA LEU A 97 17.95 -4.04 6.07
C LEU A 97 18.90 -2.95 5.57
N LEU A 98 18.44 -2.09 4.65
CA LEU A 98 19.31 -1.07 4.05
C LEU A 98 19.51 0.13 4.98
N ARG A 99 18.42 0.69 5.52
CA ARG A 99 18.45 1.89 6.37
C ARG A 99 18.58 1.61 7.85
N ARG A 100 18.51 0.34 8.27
CA ARG A 100 18.64 -0.09 9.67
C ARG A 100 17.73 0.69 10.63
N LYS A 101 16.46 0.87 10.24
CA LYS A 101 15.42 1.59 10.98
C LYS A 101 15.68 3.09 11.16
N ARG A 102 16.57 3.69 10.37
CA ARG A 102 16.83 5.14 10.38
C ARG A 102 16.12 5.80 9.21
N ILE A 103 15.41 6.89 9.49
CA ILE A 103 14.75 7.73 8.50
C ILE A 103 15.00 9.18 8.93
N ASP A 104 15.42 10.01 7.99
CA ASP A 104 15.37 11.46 8.13
C ASP A 104 13.98 11.94 7.73
N THR A 105 13.25 12.52 8.67
CA THR A 105 11.88 13.03 8.48
C THR A 105 11.84 14.35 7.74
N GLU A 106 12.85 15.22 7.90
CA GLU A 106 12.87 16.53 7.26
C GLU A 106 13.07 16.38 5.75
N SER A 107 13.99 15.48 5.36
CA SER A 107 14.19 15.14 3.96
C SER A 107 12.99 14.42 3.33
N LEU A 108 12.09 13.78 4.09
CA LEU A 108 10.88 13.15 3.52
C LEU A 108 9.87 14.17 2.99
N PHE A 109 9.85 15.39 3.56
CA PHE A 109 8.93 16.45 3.16
C PHE A 109 9.58 17.47 2.21
N THR A 110 10.78 17.18 1.70
CA THR A 110 11.50 18.07 0.79
C THR A 110 11.55 17.50 -0.63
N SER A 111 11.31 18.36 -1.64
CA SER A 111 11.38 18.00 -3.06
C SER A 111 12.64 18.52 -3.74
N ARG A 112 13.68 18.86 -2.97
CA ARG A 112 14.91 19.41 -3.54
C ARG A 112 15.65 18.35 -4.36
N PRO A 113 16.20 18.69 -5.53
CA PRO A 113 16.91 17.73 -6.39
C PRO A 113 18.13 17.05 -5.75
N ASP A 114 18.74 17.71 -4.76
CA ASP A 114 19.87 17.24 -3.97
C ASP A 114 19.46 16.43 -2.73
N GLY A 115 18.14 16.27 -2.48
CA GLY A 115 17.64 15.52 -1.34
C GLY A 115 17.91 14.03 -1.41
N ILE A 116 18.17 13.41 -0.25
CA ILE A 116 18.50 11.98 -0.14
C ILE A 116 17.42 11.03 -0.66
N TYR A 117 16.16 11.48 -0.74
CA TYR A 117 15.02 10.72 -1.28
C TYR A 117 14.55 11.18 -2.66
N PHE A 118 15.25 12.13 -3.31
CA PHE A 118 14.88 12.60 -4.65
C PHE A 118 15.32 11.63 -5.76
N TYR A 119 16.38 10.84 -5.50
CA TYR A 119 16.93 9.84 -6.42
C TYR A 119 17.16 10.40 -7.85
N ARG A 120 16.52 9.82 -8.88
CA ARG A 120 16.59 10.31 -10.27
C ARG A 120 15.22 10.88 -10.66
N GLY A 121 15.13 12.21 -10.69
CA GLY A 121 13.93 12.92 -11.12
C GLY A 121 12.71 12.68 -10.22
N GLY A 122 12.92 12.45 -8.92
CA GLY A 122 11.87 12.14 -7.95
C GLY A 122 11.54 10.64 -7.82
N TYR A 123 12.19 9.77 -8.60
CA TYR A 123 11.89 8.34 -8.62
C TYR A 123 13.12 7.49 -8.29
N ASN A 124 12.90 6.42 -7.51
CA ASN A 124 13.91 5.40 -7.28
C ASN A 124 13.80 4.30 -8.37
N PRO A 125 14.65 4.33 -9.43
CA PRO A 125 14.54 3.36 -10.53
C PRO A 125 14.77 1.92 -10.08
N ARG A 126 15.48 1.71 -8.97
CA ARG A 126 15.71 0.36 -8.41
C ARG A 126 14.50 -0.17 -7.67
N ALA A 127 13.79 0.69 -6.94
CA ALA A 127 12.52 0.32 -6.33
C ALA A 127 11.49 -0.02 -7.41
N ILE A 128 11.43 0.77 -8.48
CA ILE A 128 10.56 0.49 -9.64
C ILE A 128 10.95 -0.83 -10.30
N ALA A 129 12.24 -1.06 -10.58
CA ALA A 129 12.69 -2.32 -11.17
C ALA A 129 12.36 -3.53 -10.28
N ALA A 130 12.58 -3.43 -8.96
CA ALA A 130 12.22 -4.47 -8.01
C ALA A 130 10.70 -4.72 -7.95
N LEU A 131 9.89 -3.67 -8.03
CA LEU A 131 8.42 -3.76 -8.07
C LEU A 131 7.97 -4.48 -9.34
N VAL A 132 8.56 -4.15 -10.49
CA VAL A 132 8.26 -4.83 -11.76
C VAL A 132 8.66 -6.31 -11.71
N ILE A 133 9.85 -6.64 -11.19
CA ILE A 133 10.32 -8.03 -11.09
C ILE A 133 9.42 -8.84 -10.14
N GLY A 134 9.17 -8.35 -8.93
CA GLY A 134 8.31 -9.05 -7.96
C GLY A 134 6.85 -9.12 -8.43
N GLY A 135 6.35 -8.04 -9.03
CA GLY A 135 4.99 -7.96 -9.57
C GLY A 135 4.79 -8.90 -10.75
N ALA A 136 5.75 -9.00 -11.66
CA ALA A 136 5.70 -9.95 -12.76
C ALA A 136 5.60 -11.40 -12.24
N VAL A 137 6.41 -11.78 -11.25
CA VAL A 137 6.32 -13.13 -10.65
C VAL A 137 4.96 -13.35 -10.00
N ALA A 138 4.47 -12.40 -9.19
CA ALA A 138 3.19 -12.53 -8.53
C ALA A 138 2.02 -12.60 -9.53
N LEU A 139 2.04 -11.80 -10.60
CA LEU A 139 1.05 -11.84 -11.67
C LEU A 139 1.07 -13.16 -12.43
N LEU A 140 2.25 -13.70 -12.73
CA LEU A 140 2.37 -15.00 -13.39
C LEU A 140 1.78 -16.11 -12.50
N LEU A 141 2.07 -16.09 -11.20
CA LEU A 141 1.48 -17.04 -10.23
C LEU A 141 -0.04 -16.89 -10.11
N THR A 142 -0.58 -15.68 -10.23
CA THR A 142 -2.02 -15.43 -10.13
C THR A 142 -2.78 -15.81 -11.40
N PHE A 143 -2.22 -15.55 -12.58
CA PHE A 143 -2.97 -15.59 -13.85
C PHE A 143 -2.61 -16.75 -14.79
N VAL A 144 -1.52 -17.49 -14.54
CA VAL A 144 -1.17 -18.67 -15.35
C VAL A 144 -2.01 -19.87 -14.90
N PRO A 145 -2.91 -20.42 -15.73
CA PRO A 145 -3.82 -21.50 -15.32
C PRO A 145 -3.09 -22.78 -14.88
N ALA A 146 -1.90 -23.03 -15.43
CA ALA A 146 -1.05 -24.17 -15.06
C ALA A 146 -0.57 -24.11 -13.59
N TRP A 147 -0.66 -22.94 -12.94
CA TRP A 147 -0.18 -22.69 -11.58
C TRP A 147 -1.34 -22.34 -10.64
N ALA A 148 -2.55 -22.82 -10.91
CA ALA A 148 -3.74 -22.53 -10.10
C ALA A 148 -3.54 -22.84 -8.59
N ASP A 149 -2.83 -23.93 -8.27
CA ASP A 149 -2.52 -24.31 -6.89
C ASP A 149 -1.52 -23.36 -6.21
N ALA A 150 -0.78 -22.57 -6.99
CA ALA A 150 0.23 -21.64 -6.52
C ALA A 150 -0.32 -20.23 -6.25
N VAL A 151 -1.57 -19.93 -6.65
CA VAL A 151 -2.22 -18.62 -6.49
C VAL A 151 -2.18 -18.11 -5.03
N PRO A 152 -2.44 -18.93 -3.98
CA PRO A 152 -2.32 -18.48 -2.59
C PRO A 152 -0.91 -18.02 -2.20
N PHE A 153 0.11 -18.49 -2.92
CA PHE A 153 1.52 -18.16 -2.68
C PHE A 153 2.01 -16.97 -3.51
N ALA A 154 1.19 -16.43 -4.42
CA ALA A 154 1.56 -15.29 -5.25
C ALA A 154 1.98 -14.07 -4.42
N TRP A 155 1.25 -13.79 -3.33
CA TRP A 155 1.56 -12.65 -2.45
C TRP A 155 2.87 -12.84 -1.66
N PRO A 156 3.09 -13.96 -0.93
CA PRO A 156 4.40 -14.25 -0.33
C PRO A 156 5.56 -14.27 -1.33
N ALA A 157 5.37 -14.85 -2.51
CA ALA A 157 6.38 -14.88 -3.55
C ALA A 157 6.73 -13.48 -4.04
N GLY A 158 5.73 -12.63 -4.25
CA GLY A 158 5.91 -11.22 -4.60
C GLY A 158 6.74 -10.46 -3.55
N ILE A 159 6.46 -10.66 -2.26
CA ILE A 159 7.24 -10.07 -1.15
C ILE A 159 8.70 -10.49 -1.22
N LEU A 160 8.95 -11.80 -1.32
CA LEU A 160 10.30 -12.35 -1.29
C LEU A 160 11.09 -11.92 -2.52
N VAL A 161 10.51 -12.03 -3.72
CA VAL A 161 11.17 -11.67 -4.98
C VAL A 161 11.38 -10.16 -5.06
N GLY A 162 10.37 -9.35 -4.75
CA GLY A 162 10.48 -7.88 -4.76
C GLY A 162 11.52 -7.38 -3.75
N GLY A 163 11.49 -7.90 -2.52
CA GLY A 163 12.47 -7.58 -1.50
C GLY A 163 13.90 -8.01 -1.87
N LEU A 164 14.06 -9.24 -2.37
CA LEU A 164 15.37 -9.75 -2.80
C LEU A 164 15.92 -8.96 -3.99
N ALA A 165 15.10 -8.70 -5.01
CA ALA A 165 15.48 -7.88 -6.15
C ALA A 165 15.94 -6.49 -5.69
N TYR A 166 15.19 -5.85 -4.79
CA TYR A 166 15.56 -4.54 -4.25
C TYR A 166 16.87 -4.56 -3.45
N ARG A 167 17.09 -5.62 -2.66
CA ARG A 167 18.35 -5.83 -1.93
C ARG A 167 19.53 -6.01 -2.89
N LEU A 168 19.37 -6.84 -3.91
CA LEU A 168 20.43 -7.11 -4.90
C LEU A 168 20.76 -5.85 -5.71
N LEU A 169 19.74 -5.12 -6.16
CA LEU A 169 19.91 -3.86 -6.89
C LEU A 169 20.59 -2.75 -6.06
N ASN A 170 20.53 -2.84 -4.73
CA ASN A 170 21.20 -1.91 -3.81
C ASN A 170 22.44 -2.50 -3.13
N SER A 171 22.84 -3.74 -3.45
CA SER A 171 24.03 -4.36 -2.87
C SER A 171 25.28 -3.58 -3.29
N GLY A 172 26.09 -3.16 -2.31
CA GLY A 172 27.27 -2.31 -2.53
C GLY A 172 27.04 -0.80 -2.34
N ARG A 173 25.81 -0.35 -2.05
CA ARG A 173 25.53 1.04 -1.66
C ARG A 173 24.98 1.11 -0.24
N THR A 174 25.79 1.58 0.69
CA THR A 174 25.28 2.04 1.98
C THR A 174 24.57 3.37 1.78
N VAL A 175 23.25 3.38 1.90
CA VAL A 175 22.50 4.63 2.10
C VAL A 175 22.80 5.09 3.53
N ARG A 176 23.90 5.83 3.70
CA ARG A 176 24.24 6.45 4.99
C ARG A 176 23.35 7.67 5.13
N ILE A 177 22.41 7.60 6.07
CA ILE A 177 21.78 8.79 6.63
C ILE A 177 22.79 9.31 7.66
N THR A 178 23.45 10.42 7.33
CA THR A 178 24.55 10.96 8.14
C THR A 178 23.96 11.87 9.22
N PRO A 179 24.41 11.83 10.48
CA PRO A 179 23.87 12.68 11.55
C PRO A 179 23.98 14.18 11.28
N GLU A 180 24.92 14.63 10.45
CA GLU A 180 25.09 16.04 10.09
C GLU A 180 23.89 16.60 9.29
N GLU A 181 23.25 15.80 8.43
CA GLU A 181 22.05 16.23 7.69
C GLU A 181 20.87 16.51 8.63
N THR A 182 20.83 15.82 9.78
CA THR A 182 19.81 16.05 10.83
C THR A 182 20.10 17.29 11.68
N ALA A 183 21.34 17.79 11.68
CA ALA A 183 21.75 18.98 12.43
C ALA A 183 21.67 20.27 11.59
N GLU A 184 21.92 20.18 10.27
CA GLU A 184 21.85 21.32 9.36
C GLU A 184 20.41 21.73 9.02
N ALA A 185 19.48 20.79 8.95
CA ALA A 185 18.06 21.07 8.74
C ALA A 185 17.32 21.52 10.02
N ALA A 186 17.93 21.37 11.20
CA ALA A 186 17.46 21.94 12.47
C ALA A 186 17.76 23.45 12.62
N VAL A 187 18.44 24.08 11.66
CA VAL A 187 18.64 25.54 11.66
C VAL A 187 17.37 26.21 11.14
N PRO A 188 16.59 26.92 11.98
CA PRO A 188 15.48 27.70 11.47
C PRO A 188 16.04 28.77 10.53
N VAL A 189 15.66 28.68 9.26
CA VAL A 189 15.87 29.77 8.30
C VAL A 189 15.11 30.98 8.86
N ARG A 190 15.88 32.00 9.28
CA ARG A 190 15.36 33.24 9.87
C ARG A 190 14.50 34.02 8.89
#